data_AF-A0A847LWJ6-F1
#
_entry.id   AF-A0A847LWJ6-F1
#
_cell.length_a   1.000
_cell.length_b   1.000
_cell.length_c   1.000
_cell.angle_alpha   90.00
_cell.angle_beta   90.00
_cell.angle_gamma   90.00
#
_symmetry.space_group_name_H-M   'P 1'
#
loop_
_entity.id
_entity.type
_entity.pdbx_description
1 polymer ?
#
loop_
_entity_poly.entity_id
_entity_poly.type
_entity_poly.pdbx_seq_one_letter_code
_entity_poly.pdbx_strand_id
1 'polypeptide(L)' 'AQLAVFDSFSAHADYSEIIDYLNNYDKKKIKNIFLVHGEKNALDSMQSHLRDANFNFSTIVTPEVNYKLEGR' A
#
# COMPACT_ATOMS: atom_id res chain seq x y z
N ALA A 1 -34.25 1.45 -9.85
CA ALA A 1 -32.83 1.25 -10.17
C ALA A 1 -32.08 0.95 -8.88
N GLN A 2 -31.44 -0.21 -8.76
CA GLN A 2 -30.56 -0.51 -7.63
C GLN A 2 -29.14 -0.13 -8.06
N LEU A 3 -28.56 0.85 -7.38
CA LEU A 3 -27.16 1.22 -7.56
C LEU A 3 -26.32 0.12 -6.92
N ALA A 4 -25.99 -0.91 -7.68
CA ALA A 4 -24.93 -1.85 -7.32
C ALA A 4 -23.60 -1.13 -7.56
N VAL A 5 -23.06 -0.51 -6.52
CA VAL A 5 -21.67 -0.01 -6.53
C VAL A 5 -20.79 -1.25 -6.52
N PHE A 6 -20.34 -1.67 -7.70
CA PHE A 6 -19.26 -2.63 -7.84
C PHE A 6 -17.95 -1.87 -7.64
N ASP A 7 -17.38 -1.96 -6.44
CA ASP A 7 -15.99 -1.56 -6.15
C ASP A 7 -14.95 -2.36 -6.96
N SER A 8 -15.39 -3.36 -7.75
CA SER A 8 -14.55 -4.25 -8.56
C SER A 8 -14.06 -3.69 -9.90
N PHE A 9 -14.22 -2.40 -10.19
CA PHE A 9 -13.66 -1.76 -11.40
C PHE A 9 -12.35 -0.98 -11.15
N SER A 10 -11.85 -0.94 -9.93
CA SER A 10 -10.48 -0.51 -9.71
C SER A 10 -9.58 -1.73 -9.86
N ALA A 11 -8.74 -1.72 -10.90
CA ALA A 11 -7.63 -2.64 -11.09
C ALA A 11 -6.53 -2.42 -10.02
N HIS A 12 -6.95 -2.44 -8.75
CA HIS A 12 -6.11 -2.47 -7.58
C HIS A 12 -6.12 -3.90 -7.08
N ALA A 13 -4.96 -4.53 -7.17
CA ALA A 13 -4.67 -5.78 -6.50
C ALA A 13 -5.34 -5.79 -5.12
N ASP A 14 -6.12 -6.84 -4.84
CA ASP A 14 -6.67 -7.05 -3.51
C ASP A 14 -5.52 -6.87 -2.51
N TYR A 15 -5.76 -6.22 -1.37
CA TYR A 15 -4.68 -5.98 -0.39
C TYR A 15 -3.89 -7.28 -0.07
N SER A 16 -4.59 -8.42 -0.15
CA SER A 16 -4.04 -9.77 -0.10
C SER A 16 -3.02 -10.08 -1.20
N GLU A 17 -3.29 -9.77 -2.47
CA GLU A 17 -2.34 -9.96 -3.58
C GLU A 17 -1.09 -9.08 -3.42
N ILE A 18 -1.24 -7.83 -2.97
CA ILE A 18 -0.09 -6.96 -2.71
C ILE A 18 0.78 -7.51 -1.58
N ILE A 19 0.15 -7.97 -0.50
CA ILE A 19 0.87 -8.59 0.63
C ILE A 19 1.54 -9.89 0.20
N ASP A 20 0.88 -10.72 -0.60
CA ASP A 20 1.45 -11.95 -1.12
C ASP A 20 2.66 -11.68 -2.01
N TYR A 21 2.54 -10.71 -2.92
CA TYR A 21 3.65 -10.23 -3.73
C TYR A 21 4.83 -9.77 -2.86
N LEU A 22 4.57 -8.97 -1.82
CA LEU A 22 5.60 -8.50 -0.89
C LEU A 22 6.21 -9.63 -0.03
N ASN A 23 5.45 -10.68 0.27
CA ASN A 23 5.96 -11.85 1.00
C ASN A 23 6.99 -12.66 0.20
N ASN A 24 7.04 -12.51 -1.12
CA ASN A 24 8.10 -13.09 -1.96
C ASN A 24 9.47 -12.42 -1.74
N TYR A 25 9.52 -11.27 -1.06
CA TYR A 25 10.75 -10.55 -0.77
C TYR A 25 11.19 -10.73 0.69
N ASP A 26 12.51 -10.66 0.91
CA ASP A 26 13.06 -10.64 2.26
C ASP A 26 12.66 -9.34 2.97
N LYS A 27 11.75 -9.47 3.95
CA LYS A 27 11.23 -8.35 4.75
C LYS A 27 12.34 -7.53 5.41
N LYS A 28 13.51 -8.13 5.72
CA LYS A 28 14.65 -7.41 6.30
C LYS A 28 15.36 -6.49 5.31
N LYS A 29 15.19 -6.72 4.01
CA LYS A 29 15.75 -5.87 2.94
C LYS A 29 14.81 -4.74 2.55
N ILE A 30 13.52 -4.87 2.87
CA ILE A 30 12.52 -3.80 2.65
C ILE A 30 12.72 -2.74 3.73
N LYS A 31 13.27 -1.60 3.33
CA LYS A 31 13.51 -0.46 4.23
C LYS A 31 12.29 0.43 4.40
N ASN A 32 11.51 0.59 3.33
CA ASN A 32 10.29 1.41 3.34
C ASN A 32 9.39 1.05 2.15
N ILE A 33 8.08 1.12 2.36
CA ILE A 33 7.06 0.94 1.31
C ILE A 33 6.34 2.27 1.13
N PHE A 34 6.43 2.85 -0.07
CA PHE A 34 5.76 4.10 -0.38
C PHE A 34 4.41 3.82 -1.04
N LEU A 35 3.33 4.24 -0.38
CA LEU A 35 1.97 4.10 -0.87
C LEU A 35 1.61 5.36 -1.65
N VAL A 36 1.51 5.22 -2.98
CA VAL A 36 1.24 6.29 -3.95
C VAL A 36 -0.16 6.12 -4.55
N HIS A 37 -0.71 7.17 -5.16
CA HIS A 37 -1.92 7.12 -6.00
C HIS A 37 -3.08 6.32 -5.39
N GLY A 38 -3.63 6.80 -4.27
CA GLY A 38 -4.85 6.25 -3.68
C GLY A 38 -5.62 7.32 -2.90
N GLU A 39 -6.91 7.08 -2.66
CA GLU A 39 -7.65 7.91 -1.72
C GLU A 39 -7.10 7.72 -0.31
N LYS A 40 -7.14 8.77 0.51
CA LYS A 40 -6.58 8.75 1.87
C LYS A 40 -7.05 7.53 2.68
N ASN A 41 -8.34 7.23 2.64
CA ASN A 41 -8.92 6.10 3.36
C ASN A 41 -8.39 4.74 2.87
N ALA A 42 -8.22 4.57 1.55
CA ALA A 42 -7.68 3.33 0.98
C ALA A 42 -6.19 3.14 1.33
N LEU A 43 -5.41 4.23 1.38
CA LEU A 43 -4.01 4.22 1.78
C LEU A 43 -3.85 3.94 3.29
N ASP A 44 -4.71 4.51 4.13
CA ASP A 44 -4.79 4.24 5.58
C ASP A 44 -5.12 2.76 5.85
N SER A 45 -6.10 2.19 5.11
CA SER A 45 -6.44 0.76 5.19
C SER A 45 -5.27 -0.13 4.74
N MET A 46 -4.63 0.20 3.62
CA MET A 46 -3.48 -0.55 3.12
C MET A 46 -2.29 -0.54 4.10
N GLN A 47 -2.01 0.62 4.70
CA GLN A 47 -0.97 0.75 5.72
C GLN A 47 -1.25 -0.14 6.93
N SER A 48 -2.51 -0.24 7.35
CA SER A 48 -2.93 -1.13 8.44
C SER A 48 -2.70 -2.60 8.07
N HIS A 49 -3.11 -3.02 6.87
CA HIS A 49 -2.89 -4.39 6.40
C HIS A 49 -1.40 -4.75 6.25
N LEU A 50 -0.55 -3.81 5.80
CA LEU A 50 0.90 -3.99 5.76
C LEU A 50 1.49 -4.20 7.16
N ARG A 51 1.03 -3.43 8.14
CA ARG A 51 1.45 -3.57 9.55
C ARG A 51 1.07 -4.94 10.10
N ASP A 52 -0.15 -5.41 9.84
CA ASP A 52 -0.61 -6.75 10.25
C ASP A 52 0.21 -7.86 9.58
N ALA A 53 0.69 -7.64 8.35
CA ALA A 53 1.58 -8.55 7.63
C ALA A 53 3.07 -8.46 8.03
N ASN A 54 3.38 -7.79 9.16
CA ASN A 54 4.74 -7.54 9.67
C ASN A 54 5.62 -6.64 8.79
N PHE A 55 5.04 -5.77 7.97
CA PHE A 55 5.76 -4.69 7.29
C PHE A 55 5.68 -3.41 8.12
N ASN A 56 6.71 -3.16 8.93
CA ASN A 56 6.72 -2.06 9.89
C ASN A 56 7.02 -0.68 9.28
N PHE A 57 7.50 -0.64 8.02
CA PHE A 57 7.96 0.59 7.38
C PHE A 57 7.11 0.84 6.13
N SER A 58 6.08 1.68 6.28
CA SER A 58 5.28 2.18 5.17
C SER A 58 5.03 3.67 5.31
N THR A 59 5.02 4.39 4.19
CA THR A 59 4.85 5.84 4.11
C THR A 59 3.78 6.15 3.09
N ILE A 60 2.71 6.82 3.51
CA ILE A 60 1.71 7.36 2.60
C ILE A 60 2.31 8.62 1.96
N VAL A 61 2.44 8.62 0.64
CA VAL A 61 2.99 9.79 -0.04
C VAL A 61 1.89 10.80 -0.37
N THR A 62 2.17 12.06 -0.07
CA THR A 62 1.31 13.17 -0.44
C THR A 62 1.89 13.82 -1.70
N PRO A 63 1.04 14.21 -2.67
CA PRO A 63 1.49 15.05 -3.77
C PRO A 63 2.25 16.27 -3.23
N GLU A 64 3.30 16.69 -3.93
CA GLU A 64 4.10 17.88 -3.59
C GLU A 64 5.07 17.73 -2.39
N VAL A 65 5.14 16.55 -1.75
CA VAL A 65 6.15 16.28 -0.72
C VAL A 65 7.37 15.55 -1.32
N ASN A 66 8.56 16.08 -1.05
CA ASN A 66 9.82 15.44 -1.44
C ASN A 66 10.24 14.41 -0.37
N TYR A 67 10.18 13.13 -0.72
CA TYR A 67 10.65 12.05 0.15
C TYR A 67 12.09 11.71 -0.18
N LYS A 68 13.00 11.82 0.80
CA LYS A 68 14.38 11.34 0.64
C LYS A 68 14.37 9.82 0.68
N LEU A 69 14.75 9.19 -0.43
CA LEU A 69 15.04 7.76 -0.46
C LEU A 69 16.46 7.58 0.09
N GLU A 70 16.57 7.07 1.32
CA GLU A 70 17.86 6.74 1.94
C GLU A 70 18.42 5.47 1.27
N GLY A 71 18.93 5.65 0.04
CA GLY A 71 19.79 4.70 -0.65
C GLY A 71 21.14 4.67 0.05
N ARG A 72 21.66 3.46 0.28
CA ARG A 72 23.09 3.31 0.63
C ARG A 72 23.95 3.67 -0.56
#